data_AF-A0A8C0QI46-F1
#
_entry.id   AF-A0A8C0QI46-F1
#
_cell.length_a   1.000
_cell.length_b   1.000
_cell.length_c   1.000
_cell.angle_alpha   90.00
_cell.angle_beta   90.00
_cell.angle_gamma   90.00
#
_symmetry.space_group_name_H-M   'P 1'
#
loop_
_entity.id
_entity.type
_entity.pdbx_description
1 polymer ?
#
loop_
_entity_poly.entity_id
_entity_poly.type
_entity_poly.pdbx_seq_one_letter_code
_entity_poly.pdbx_strand_id
1 'polypeptide(L)'
;MLEPSANMPWFKGWKVTRKDGNASGITLLEALDCILPPTPPTDKPLRLPLQDIYKIGGIGTVPVGRVETGVLKPGMVVTFAPVNVTTEVKSVEIHHEALNDALPGDNVGFNVKNVSVKDVCRDNVAGDSKNDPPMEAAGFTAQVIILNHPGQISAGYAPVLDCHTAHIACKFAELKEKIDRRSGKSFSGYPPLGCFAVLLSFIISLLKLQYILWNKSPIKAPLLFFLKMLFIHERHTERGRDIGGRRSRLPAGRPIWDSIPGLQDHDLNQRQMLNH
;
A
#
# COMPACT_ATOMS: atom_id res chain seq x y z
N MET A 1 -22.89 -25.93 2.28
CA MET A 1 -23.55 -24.72 2.80
C MET A 1 -23.50 -24.81 4.32
N LEU A 2 -23.09 -23.75 5.02
CA LEU A 2 -22.95 -23.78 6.48
C LEU A 2 -24.31 -23.52 7.13
N GLU A 3 -24.65 -24.32 8.14
CA GLU A 3 -25.93 -24.24 8.83
C GLU A 3 -25.87 -23.29 10.04
N PRO A 4 -27.00 -22.65 10.41
CA PRO A 4 -27.11 -21.92 11.65
C PRO A 4 -26.83 -22.79 12.89
N SER A 5 -26.14 -22.21 13.88
CA SER A 5 -25.84 -22.91 15.13
C SER A 5 -27.10 -23.14 15.98
N ALA A 6 -27.41 -24.40 16.28
CA ALA A 6 -28.53 -24.78 17.15
C ALA A 6 -28.40 -24.26 18.60
N ASN A 7 -27.18 -23.96 19.06
CA ASN A 7 -26.91 -23.50 20.42
C ASN A 7 -27.23 -22.00 20.66
N MET A 8 -27.62 -21.25 19.63
CA MET A 8 -27.85 -19.80 19.73
C MET A 8 -29.25 -19.39 19.22
N PRO A 9 -30.35 -19.90 19.82
CA PRO A 9 -31.72 -19.61 19.37
C PRO A 9 -32.12 -18.12 19.53
N TRP A 10 -31.39 -17.39 20.37
CA TRP A 10 -31.58 -15.97 20.63
C TRP A 10 -31.00 -15.07 19.51
N PHE A 11 -30.02 -15.54 18.75
CA PHE A 11 -29.42 -14.76 17.67
C PHE A 11 -30.25 -14.89 16.40
N LYS A 12 -30.91 -13.81 15.98
CA LYS A 12 -31.78 -13.77 14.79
C LYS A 12 -31.05 -13.42 13.49
N GLY A 13 -29.73 -13.34 13.54
CA GLY A 13 -28.89 -12.91 12.44
C GLY A 13 -28.39 -11.48 12.58
N TRP A 14 -27.49 -11.12 11.69
CA TRP A 14 -26.94 -9.79 11.53
C TRP A 14 -27.67 -9.07 10.39
N LYS A 15 -27.64 -7.73 10.41
CA LYS A 15 -28.20 -6.88 9.36
C LYS A 15 -27.27 -5.70 9.11
N VAL A 16 -27.04 -5.38 7.85
CA VAL A 16 -26.22 -4.24 7.43
C VAL A 16 -27.06 -3.34 6.53
N THR A 17 -27.02 -2.04 6.82
CA THR A 17 -27.66 -0.99 6.00
C THR A 17 -26.58 -0.26 5.22
N ARG A 18 -26.67 -0.27 3.89
CA ARG A 18 -25.72 0.41 3.00
C ARG A 18 -26.49 1.18 1.93
N LYS A 19 -25.82 2.17 1.32
CA LYS A 19 -26.37 2.89 0.17
C LYS A 19 -26.62 1.97 -1.02
N ASP A 20 -25.76 0.96 -1.18
CA ASP A 20 -25.75 0.06 -2.34
C ASP A 20 -26.50 -1.26 -2.11
N GLY A 21 -27.41 -1.29 -1.12
CA GLY A 21 -28.25 -2.44 -0.80
C GLY A 21 -28.11 -2.92 0.64
N ASN A 22 -29.25 -3.22 1.26
CA ASN A 22 -29.30 -3.82 2.59
C ASN A 22 -29.03 -5.33 2.49
N ALA A 23 -28.36 -5.89 3.49
CA ALA A 23 -28.10 -7.32 3.55
C ALA A 23 -28.32 -7.85 4.97
N SER A 24 -28.65 -9.14 5.06
CA SER A 24 -28.84 -9.85 6.32
C SER A 24 -28.43 -11.31 6.15
N GLY A 25 -27.98 -11.91 7.24
CA GLY A 25 -27.62 -13.33 7.28
C GLY A 25 -27.44 -13.79 8.72
N ILE A 26 -27.09 -15.05 8.92
CA ILE A 26 -26.92 -15.68 10.22
C ILE A 26 -25.49 -16.20 10.39
N THR A 27 -24.91 -16.75 9.33
CA THR A 27 -23.58 -17.33 9.37
C THR A 27 -22.51 -16.29 9.09
N LEU A 28 -21.27 -16.60 9.49
CA LEU A 28 -20.10 -15.80 9.15
C LEU A 28 -19.81 -15.83 7.64
N LEU A 29 -20.07 -16.96 6.98
CA LEU A 29 -19.86 -17.08 5.54
C LEU A 29 -20.78 -16.14 4.77
N GLU A 30 -22.07 -16.09 5.13
CA GLU A 30 -23.00 -15.11 4.55
C GLU A 30 -22.55 -13.66 4.80
N ALA A 31 -21.90 -13.39 5.94
CA ALA A 31 -21.37 -12.06 6.23
C ALA A 31 -20.17 -11.71 5.34
N LEU A 32 -19.33 -12.69 5.01
CA LEU A 32 -18.21 -12.54 4.09
C LEU A 32 -18.70 -12.37 2.65
N ASP A 33 -19.69 -13.16 2.22
CA ASP A 33 -20.31 -13.05 0.88
C ASP A 33 -21.05 -11.72 0.69
N CYS A 34 -21.48 -11.10 1.80
CA CYS A 34 -22.09 -9.78 1.81
C CYS A 34 -21.08 -8.63 1.59
N ILE A 35 -19.77 -8.89 1.60
CA ILE A 35 -18.78 -7.87 1.28
C ILE A 35 -18.87 -7.54 -0.22
N LEU A 36 -19.31 -6.33 -0.54
CA LEU A 36 -19.38 -5.88 -1.92
C LEU A 36 -17.95 -5.74 -2.47
N PRO A 37 -17.65 -6.30 -3.65
CA PRO A 37 -16.34 -6.13 -4.26
C PRO A 37 -16.15 -4.64 -4.58
N PRO A 38 -14.92 -4.10 -4.41
CA PRO A 38 -14.63 -2.73 -4.80
C PRO A 38 -14.77 -2.58 -6.31
N THR A 39 -15.29 -1.45 -6.77
CA THR A 39 -15.32 -1.13 -8.19
C THR A 39 -13.88 -0.99 -8.71
N PRO A 40 -13.46 -1.78 -9.71
CA PRO A 40 -12.12 -1.67 -10.25
C PRO A 40 -11.94 -0.28 -10.89
N PRO A 41 -10.83 0.44 -10.62
CA PRO A 41 -10.59 1.78 -11.14
C PRO A 41 -10.15 1.77 -12.62
N THR A 42 -10.99 1.23 -13.50
CA THR A 42 -10.72 1.11 -14.95
C THR A 42 -10.70 2.45 -15.67
N ASP A 43 -11.50 3.42 -15.22
CA ASP A 43 -11.66 4.72 -15.87
C ASP A 43 -10.55 5.72 -15.50
N LYS A 44 -9.65 5.33 -14.58
CA LYS A 44 -8.52 6.17 -14.15
C LYS A 44 -7.32 5.97 -15.09
N PRO A 45 -6.38 6.93 -15.13
CA PRO A 45 -5.12 6.75 -15.85
C PRO A 45 -4.36 5.48 -15.42
N LEU A 46 -3.61 4.91 -16.35
CA LEU A 46 -2.82 3.70 -16.08
C LEU A 46 -1.74 3.99 -15.03
N ARG A 47 -1.72 3.18 -13.96
CA ARG A 47 -0.62 3.12 -12.98
C ARG A 47 -0.29 1.67 -12.68
N LEU A 48 0.93 1.27 -13.01
CA LEU A 48 1.44 -0.08 -12.84
C LEU A 48 2.84 0.00 -12.19
N PRO A 49 2.91 -0.06 -10.85
CA PRO A 49 4.18 -0.17 -10.13
C PRO A 49 4.89 -1.48 -10.46
N LEU A 50 6.17 -1.39 -10.82
CA LEU A 50 6.97 -2.55 -11.19
C LEU A 50 7.45 -3.29 -9.96
N GLN A 51 7.23 -4.61 -9.95
CA GLN A 51 7.68 -5.52 -8.92
C GLN A 51 9.05 -6.11 -9.27
N ASP A 52 9.21 -6.58 -10.51
CA ASP A 52 10.44 -7.19 -11.01
C ASP A 52 10.60 -6.93 -12.51
N ILE A 53 11.82 -7.08 -13.02
CA ILE A 53 12.13 -6.89 -14.44
C ILE A 53 13.04 -8.01 -14.89
N TYR A 54 12.61 -8.71 -15.94
CA TYR A 54 13.32 -9.85 -16.49
C TYR A 54 13.88 -9.53 -17.88
N LYS A 55 15.01 -10.17 -18.21
CA LYS A 55 15.53 -10.22 -19.59
C LYS A 55 15.28 -11.61 -20.14
N ILE A 56 14.34 -11.74 -21.06
CA ILE A 56 14.03 -13.03 -21.69
C ILE A 56 14.71 -13.07 -23.06
N GLY A 57 15.52 -14.12 -23.30
CA GLY A 57 16.20 -14.33 -24.57
C GLY A 57 15.20 -14.41 -25.72
N GLY A 58 15.43 -13.65 -26.80
CA GLY A 58 14.55 -13.61 -27.97
C GLY A 58 13.33 -12.69 -27.85
N ILE A 59 12.84 -12.39 -26.63
CA ILE A 59 11.69 -11.50 -26.40
C ILE A 59 12.15 -10.06 -26.09
N GLY A 60 13.16 -9.92 -25.21
CA GLY A 60 13.67 -8.63 -24.76
C GLY A 60 13.47 -8.41 -23.26
N THR A 61 13.09 -7.18 -22.89
CA THR A 61 12.88 -6.77 -21.51
C THR A 61 11.40 -6.92 -21.15
N VAL A 62 11.12 -7.64 -20.07
CA VAL A 62 9.76 -7.92 -19.59
C VAL A 62 9.63 -7.43 -18.14
N PRO A 63 9.10 -6.22 -17.93
CA PRO A 63 8.67 -5.78 -16.61
C PRO A 63 7.44 -6.55 -16.15
N VAL A 64 7.38 -6.81 -14.85
CA VAL A 64 6.27 -7.48 -14.17
C VAL A 64 5.75 -6.59 -13.06
N GLY A 65 4.44 -6.47 -12.96
CA GLY A 65 3.81 -5.72 -11.89
C GLY A 65 2.30 -5.88 -11.88
N ARG A 66 1.69 -5.20 -10.90
CA ARG A 66 0.25 -5.21 -10.73
C ARG A 66 -0.36 -3.95 -11.31
N VAL A 67 -1.42 -4.09 -12.09
CA VAL A 67 -2.21 -2.95 -12.55
C VAL A 67 -3.01 -2.42 -11.36
N GLU A 68 -2.69 -1.22 -10.87
CA GLU A 68 -3.40 -0.61 -9.74
C GLU A 68 -4.57 0.25 -10.23
N THR A 69 -4.38 1.00 -11.32
CA THR A 69 -5.44 1.79 -11.98
C THR A 69 -5.31 1.76 -13.49
N GLY A 70 -6.42 1.99 -14.18
CA GLY A 70 -6.49 2.01 -15.65
C GLY A 70 -6.39 0.64 -16.29
N VAL A 71 -6.17 0.62 -17.60
CA VAL A 71 -6.09 -0.61 -18.40
C VAL A 71 -4.79 -0.59 -19.20
N LEU A 72 -4.08 -1.71 -19.24
CA LEU A 72 -2.88 -1.90 -20.05
C LEU A 72 -3.23 -2.76 -21.27
N LYS A 73 -2.86 -2.31 -22.47
CA LYS A 73 -3.10 -3.03 -23.72
C LYS A 73 -1.81 -3.12 -24.55
N PRO A 74 -1.61 -4.20 -25.33
CA PRO A 74 -0.60 -4.23 -26.37
C PRO A 74 -0.77 -3.05 -27.36
N GLY A 75 0.35 -2.48 -27.81
CA GLY A 75 0.40 -1.31 -28.69
C GLY A 75 0.29 0.04 -27.96
N MET A 76 0.03 0.06 -26.66
CA MET A 76 0.07 1.29 -25.88
C MET A 76 1.50 1.81 -25.73
N VAL A 77 1.64 3.13 -25.71
CA VAL A 77 2.92 3.80 -25.44
C VAL A 77 2.94 4.17 -23.96
N VAL A 78 3.82 3.54 -23.19
CA VAL A 78 3.94 3.73 -21.75
C VAL A 78 5.19 4.52 -21.39
N THR A 79 5.09 5.34 -20.35
CA THR A 79 6.20 6.06 -19.73
C THR A 79 6.48 5.48 -18.36
N PHE A 80 7.76 5.23 -18.09
CA PHE A 80 8.26 4.81 -16.79
C PHE A 80 8.77 6.02 -16.00
N ALA A 81 8.19 6.26 -14.83
CA ALA A 81 8.68 7.22 -13.86
C ALA A 81 9.46 6.52 -12.75
N PRO A 82 10.47 7.15 -12.13
CA PRO A 82 10.93 8.52 -12.35
C PRO A 82 11.91 8.71 -13.53
N VAL A 83 12.34 7.62 -14.19
CA VAL A 83 13.39 7.64 -15.22
C VAL A 83 12.99 8.34 -16.54
N ASN A 84 11.70 8.65 -16.72
CA ASN A 84 11.12 9.30 -17.90
C ASN A 84 11.45 8.58 -19.22
N VAL A 85 11.50 7.25 -19.19
CA VAL A 85 11.71 6.41 -20.38
C VAL A 85 10.35 6.06 -20.99
N THR A 86 10.17 6.38 -22.26
CA THR A 86 8.92 6.08 -23.00
C THR A 86 9.15 4.96 -24.01
N THR A 87 8.23 3.99 -24.04
CA THR A 87 8.32 2.84 -24.94
C THR A 87 6.94 2.30 -25.32
N GLU A 88 6.88 1.47 -26.36
CA GLU A 88 5.67 0.79 -26.79
C GLU A 88 5.61 -0.63 -26.22
N VAL A 89 4.46 -0.98 -25.65
CA VAL A 89 4.15 -2.33 -25.16
C VAL A 89 3.84 -3.24 -26.33
N LYS A 90 4.48 -4.40 -26.42
CA LYS A 90 4.28 -5.34 -27.54
C LYS A 90 3.30 -6.46 -27.24
N SER A 91 3.40 -7.03 -26.06
CA SER A 91 2.51 -8.07 -25.57
C SER A 91 2.32 -7.88 -24.07
N VAL A 92 1.19 -8.38 -23.58
CA VAL A 92 0.86 -8.44 -22.16
C VAL A 92 0.47 -9.89 -21.88
N GLU A 93 0.98 -10.46 -20.81
CA GLU A 93 0.83 -11.87 -20.48
C GLU A 93 0.52 -12.06 -18.99
N ILE A 94 -0.39 -12.98 -18.67
CA ILE A 94 -0.65 -13.47 -17.31
C ILE A 94 -0.44 -14.99 -17.31
N HIS A 95 0.42 -15.50 -16.41
CA HIS A 95 0.69 -16.94 -16.29
C HIS A 95 0.92 -17.69 -17.62
N HIS A 96 1.70 -17.10 -18.55
CA HIS A 96 2.01 -17.62 -19.89
C HIS A 96 0.86 -17.58 -20.92
N GLU A 97 -0.22 -16.87 -20.64
CA GLU A 97 -1.30 -16.60 -21.58
C GLU A 97 -1.30 -15.13 -22.01
N ALA A 98 -1.42 -14.89 -23.32
CA ALA A 98 -1.48 -13.54 -23.87
C ALA A 98 -2.84 -12.90 -23.59
N LEU A 99 -2.82 -11.67 -23.09
CA LEU A 99 -4.00 -10.86 -22.84
C LEU A 99 -4.13 -9.75 -23.88
N ASN A 100 -5.37 -9.51 -24.30
CA ASN A 100 -5.71 -8.35 -25.13
C ASN A 100 -5.73 -7.07 -24.29
N ASP A 101 -6.27 -7.15 -23.08
CA ASP A 101 -6.37 -6.04 -22.12
C ASP A 101 -6.09 -6.59 -20.72
N ALA A 102 -5.29 -5.89 -19.93
CA ALA A 102 -5.05 -6.18 -18.52
C ALA A 102 -5.75 -5.14 -17.64
N LEU A 103 -6.51 -5.62 -16.66
CA LEU A 103 -7.42 -4.83 -15.83
C LEU A 103 -6.83 -4.56 -14.44
N PRO A 104 -7.36 -3.57 -13.69
CA PRO A 104 -6.94 -3.33 -12.31
C PRO A 104 -7.09 -4.58 -11.44
N GLY A 105 -5.99 -4.97 -10.79
CA GLY A 105 -5.90 -6.17 -9.96
C GLY A 105 -5.04 -7.26 -10.57
N ASP A 106 -4.86 -7.27 -11.90
CA ASP A 106 -4.09 -8.29 -12.61
C ASP A 106 -2.58 -8.11 -12.38
N ASN A 107 -1.89 -9.22 -12.10
CA ASN A 107 -0.44 -9.27 -12.08
C ASN A 107 0.03 -9.74 -13.45
N VAL A 108 0.67 -8.85 -14.21
CA VAL A 108 1.01 -9.10 -15.61
C VAL A 108 2.48 -8.86 -15.87
N GLY A 109 3.04 -9.67 -16.77
CA GLY A 109 4.29 -9.39 -17.45
C GLY A 109 4.00 -8.75 -18.80
N PHE A 110 4.72 -7.70 -19.19
CA PHE A 110 4.52 -7.09 -20.50
C PHE A 110 5.84 -6.84 -21.20
N ASN A 111 5.90 -7.10 -22.50
CA ASN A 111 7.13 -6.92 -23.28
C ASN A 111 7.23 -5.46 -23.77
N VAL A 112 8.42 -4.87 -23.64
CA VAL A 112 8.71 -3.50 -24.12
C VAL A 112 9.90 -3.46 -25.07
N LYS A 113 9.84 -2.59 -26.07
CA LYS A 113 10.94 -2.43 -27.04
C LYS A 113 11.96 -1.37 -26.62
N ASN A 114 13.20 -1.56 -27.04
CA ASN A 114 14.26 -0.53 -26.95
C ASN A 114 14.53 -0.02 -25.52
N VAL A 115 14.22 -0.83 -24.50
CA VAL A 115 14.49 -0.53 -23.10
C VAL A 115 15.34 -1.65 -22.53
N SER A 116 16.46 -1.29 -21.90
CA SER A 116 17.30 -2.25 -21.19
C SER A 116 16.78 -2.50 -19.79
N VAL A 117 17.05 -3.69 -19.24
CA VAL A 117 16.82 -4.00 -17.80
C VAL A 117 17.61 -3.08 -16.86
N LYS A 118 18.60 -2.34 -17.37
CA LYS A 118 19.34 -1.34 -16.61
C LYS A 118 18.66 0.03 -16.56
N ASP A 119 17.77 0.32 -17.50
CA ASP A 119 17.17 1.65 -17.66
C ASP A 119 15.90 1.79 -16.81
N VAL A 120 15.31 0.66 -16.44
CA VAL A 120 14.12 0.56 -15.60
C VAL A 120 14.44 -0.41 -14.48
N CYS A 121 14.02 -0.08 -13.26
CA CYS A 121 14.20 -0.92 -12.09
C CYS A 121 12.88 -1.18 -11.37
N ARG A 122 12.92 -2.13 -10.43
CA ARG A 122 11.90 -2.23 -9.38
C ARG A 122 11.70 -0.84 -8.73
N ASP A 123 10.48 -0.56 -8.31
CA ASP A 123 10.03 0.73 -7.74
C ASP A 123 9.60 1.77 -8.78
N ASN A 124 9.93 1.58 -10.06
CA ASN A 124 9.43 2.45 -11.12
C ASN A 124 7.94 2.22 -11.36
N VAL A 125 7.25 3.25 -11.86
CA VAL A 125 5.82 3.19 -12.17
C VAL A 125 5.63 3.39 -13.66
N ALA A 126 5.00 2.43 -14.32
CA ALA A 126 4.57 2.56 -15.69
C ALA A 126 3.18 3.22 -15.74
N GLY A 127 2.97 4.09 -16.73
CA GLY A 127 1.66 4.64 -17.04
C GLY A 127 1.55 5.04 -18.51
N ASP A 128 0.33 5.37 -18.94
CA ASP A 128 0.08 5.77 -20.33
C ASP A 128 0.72 7.13 -20.61
N SER A 129 1.52 7.21 -21.67
CA SER A 129 2.20 8.45 -22.08
C SER A 129 1.21 9.53 -22.51
N LYS A 130 0.02 9.14 -22.98
CA LYS A 130 -0.98 10.06 -23.55
C LYS A 130 -2.03 10.50 -22.54
N ASN A 131 -2.16 9.81 -21.42
CA ASN A 131 -3.19 10.05 -20.42
C ASN A 131 -2.59 10.15 -19.03
N ASP A 132 -2.25 11.37 -18.62
CA ASP A 132 -1.65 11.70 -17.32
C ASP A 132 -0.45 10.79 -17.00
N PRO A 133 0.68 10.89 -17.72
CA PRO A 133 1.85 10.05 -17.47
C PRO A 133 2.38 10.27 -16.04
N PRO A 134 2.87 9.21 -15.38
CA PRO A 134 3.49 9.34 -14.07
C PRO A 134 4.76 10.19 -14.16
N MET A 135 5.08 10.92 -13.09
CA MET A 135 6.23 11.82 -13.02
C MET A 135 6.98 11.62 -11.69
N GLU A 136 8.26 12.03 -11.68
CA GLU A 136 9.04 12.11 -10.45
C GLU A 136 8.46 13.13 -9.47
N ALA A 137 8.40 12.76 -8.19
CA ALA A 137 7.97 13.64 -7.12
C ALA A 137 9.18 14.28 -6.41
N ALA A 138 9.40 15.58 -6.61
CA ALA A 138 10.43 16.33 -5.88
C ALA A 138 10.15 16.43 -4.37
N GLY A 139 8.87 16.39 -4.00
CA GLY A 139 8.40 16.40 -2.63
C GLY A 139 6.88 16.28 -2.60
N PHE A 140 6.34 15.73 -1.52
CA PHE A 140 4.90 15.58 -1.35
C PHE A 140 4.50 15.93 0.07
N THR A 141 3.27 16.44 0.22
CA THR A 141 2.64 16.61 1.54
C THR A 141 1.74 15.41 1.78
N ALA A 142 1.93 14.72 2.90
CA ALA A 142 1.12 13.57 3.29
C ALA A 142 0.57 13.75 4.70
N GLN A 143 -0.62 13.19 4.94
CA GLN A 143 -1.15 13.03 6.28
C GLN A 143 -0.63 11.72 6.87
N VAL A 144 0.12 11.81 7.97
CA VAL A 144 0.72 10.66 8.63
C VAL A 144 0.06 10.39 9.97
N ILE A 145 -0.14 9.12 10.29
CA ILE A 145 -0.56 8.69 11.63
C ILE A 145 0.66 8.05 12.30
N ILE A 146 1.13 8.67 13.37
CA ILE A 146 2.26 8.14 14.13
C ILE A 146 1.76 6.98 15.01
N LEU A 147 2.36 5.81 14.82
CA LEU A 147 2.12 4.62 15.65
C LEU A 147 2.92 4.71 16.96
N ASN A 148 2.68 3.77 17.88
CA ASN A 148 3.41 3.74 19.14
C ASN A 148 4.90 3.51 18.87
N HIS A 149 5.70 4.55 19.05
CA HIS A 149 7.13 4.58 18.82
C HIS A 149 7.81 5.28 20.00
N PRO A 150 8.91 4.72 20.55
CA PRO A 150 9.54 5.26 21.77
C PRO A 150 10.26 6.60 21.56
N GLY A 151 10.60 6.94 20.32
CA GLY A 151 11.29 8.18 19.97
C GLY A 151 10.37 9.31 19.52
N GLN A 152 10.90 10.54 19.55
CA GLN A 152 10.23 11.74 19.05
C GLN A 152 10.57 11.97 17.58
N ILE A 153 9.61 12.49 16.81
CA ILE A 153 9.79 12.84 15.40
C ILE A 153 9.85 14.36 15.30
N SER A 154 10.95 14.86 14.75
CA SER A 154 11.15 16.28 14.44
C SER A 154 11.32 16.49 12.94
N ALA A 155 11.23 17.74 12.48
CA ALA A 155 11.68 18.09 11.15
C ALA A 155 13.13 17.63 10.94
N GLY A 156 13.41 17.08 9.77
CA GLY A 156 14.68 16.45 9.43
C GLY A 156 14.76 14.95 9.72
N TYR A 157 13.77 14.35 10.40
CA TYR A 157 13.67 12.90 10.52
C TYR A 157 13.59 12.25 9.13
N ALA A 158 14.43 11.25 8.86
CA ALA A 158 14.57 10.62 7.54
C ALA A 158 14.34 9.11 7.61
N PRO A 159 13.10 8.64 7.82
CA PRO A 159 12.78 7.23 7.78
C PRO A 159 12.77 6.69 6.35
N VAL A 160 12.85 5.38 6.22
CA VAL A 160 12.50 4.70 4.97
C VAL A 160 10.98 4.61 4.85
N LEU A 161 10.46 5.00 3.69
CA LEU A 161 9.05 4.88 3.35
C LEU A 161 8.89 3.79 2.30
N ASP A 162 7.97 2.88 2.59
CA ASP A 162 7.42 2.00 1.58
C ASP A 162 6.23 2.70 0.92
N CYS A 163 6.17 2.64 -0.40
CA CYS A 163 5.05 3.16 -1.17
C CYS A 163 4.86 2.30 -2.42
N HIS A 164 3.80 1.50 -2.45
CA HIS A 164 3.59 0.48 -3.48
C HIS A 164 4.75 -0.52 -3.49
N THR A 165 5.52 -0.59 -4.58
CA THR A 165 6.75 -1.39 -4.65
C THR A 165 7.98 -0.62 -4.18
N ALA A 166 7.91 0.71 -4.11
CA ALA A 166 9.03 1.59 -3.80
C ALA A 166 9.48 1.52 -2.34
N HIS A 167 10.81 1.47 -2.14
CA HIS A 167 11.45 1.46 -0.82
C HIS A 167 12.53 2.57 -0.75
N ILE A 168 12.15 3.78 -0.33
CA ILE A 168 13.01 4.97 -0.44
C ILE A 168 13.07 5.73 0.88
N ALA A 169 14.28 6.16 1.27
CA ALA A 169 14.47 7.07 2.39
C ALA A 169 13.89 8.46 2.06
N CYS A 170 12.96 8.95 2.88
CA CYS A 170 12.35 10.26 2.69
C CYS A 170 12.58 11.13 3.91
N LYS A 171 12.97 12.40 3.68
CA LYS A 171 13.18 13.36 4.75
C LYS A 171 11.88 14.13 5.04
N PHE A 172 11.52 14.19 6.31
CA PHE A 172 10.41 15.02 6.80
C PHE A 172 10.89 16.48 6.79
N ALA A 173 10.72 17.16 5.66
CA ALA A 173 11.22 18.53 5.48
C ALA A 173 10.54 19.51 6.44
N GLU A 174 9.22 19.43 6.54
CA GLU A 174 8.39 20.31 7.37
C GLU A 174 7.23 19.53 7.98
N LEU A 175 6.96 19.78 9.26
CA LEU A 175 5.75 19.30 9.94
C LEU A 175 4.73 20.44 9.95
N LYS A 176 3.77 20.41 9.02
CA LYS A 176 2.84 21.53 8.79
C LYS A 176 1.77 21.65 9.86
N GLU A 177 1.07 20.55 10.13
CA GLU A 177 -0.11 20.55 11.01
C GLU A 177 -0.14 19.33 11.91
N LYS A 178 -0.68 19.52 13.13
CA LYS A 178 -1.05 18.43 14.02
C LYS A 178 -2.57 18.26 14.00
N ILE A 179 -3.02 17.07 13.62
CA ILE A 179 -4.44 16.77 13.43
C ILE A 179 -4.88 15.76 14.48
N ASP A 180 -6.06 15.97 15.07
CA ASP A 180 -6.71 14.94 15.90
C ASP A 180 -7.19 13.78 15.02
N ARG A 181 -6.75 12.55 15.35
CA ARG A 181 -7.07 11.34 14.60
C ARG A 181 -8.58 11.04 14.55
N ARG A 182 -9.33 11.41 15.60
CA ARG A 182 -10.76 11.09 15.69
C ARG A 182 -11.64 12.11 14.99
N SER A 183 -11.39 13.40 15.22
CA SER A 183 -12.23 14.48 14.69
C SER A 183 -11.74 15.07 13.37
N GLY A 184 -10.49 14.82 12.96
CA GLY A 184 -9.89 15.42 11.78
C GLY A 184 -9.64 16.93 11.90
N LYS A 185 -9.87 17.52 13.08
CA LYS A 185 -9.64 18.94 13.32
C LYS A 185 -8.14 19.20 13.45
N SER A 186 -7.65 20.20 12.73
CA SER A 186 -6.30 20.71 12.90
C SER A 186 -6.21 21.50 14.21
N PHE A 187 -5.14 21.30 14.96
CA PHE A 187 -4.75 22.21 16.02
C PHE A 187 -4.01 23.38 15.36
N SER A 188 -4.51 24.60 15.52
CA SER A 188 -3.89 25.80 14.94
C SER A 188 -2.55 26.09 15.63
N GLY A 189 -1.46 25.92 14.88
CA GLY A 189 -0.10 26.23 15.29
C GLY A 189 0.89 25.26 14.65
N TYR A 190 2.01 25.79 14.14
CA TYR A 190 3.17 24.95 13.82
C TYR A 190 3.43 24.03 15.02
N PRO A 191 3.56 22.71 14.83
CA PRO A 191 3.90 21.83 15.94
C PRO A 191 5.23 22.33 16.52
N PRO A 192 5.25 22.82 17.77
CA PRO A 192 6.45 23.43 18.31
C PRO A 192 7.56 22.37 18.35
N LEU A 193 8.76 22.78 17.96
CA LEU A 193 10.01 22.13 18.39
C LEU A 193 10.04 22.20 19.93
N GLY A 194 9.39 21.24 20.58
CA GLY A 194 9.27 21.16 22.04
C GLY A 194 8.13 22.00 22.62
N CYS A 195 7.20 21.32 23.29
CA CYS A 195 6.35 21.76 24.40
C CYS A 195 5.50 23.06 24.33
N PHE A 196 4.19 22.88 24.61
CA PHE A 196 3.23 23.71 25.36
C PHE A 196 2.97 25.22 25.03
N ALA A 197 1.66 25.50 25.02
CA ALA A 197 0.96 26.71 25.48
C ALA A 197 0.92 28.00 24.62
N VAL A 198 -0.30 28.25 24.10
CA VAL A 198 -1.14 29.46 24.28
C VAL A 198 -0.62 30.84 23.83
N LEU A 199 -1.41 31.43 22.92
CA LEU A 199 -1.57 32.85 22.55
C LEU A 199 -0.33 33.59 22.06
N LEU A 200 -0.40 34.15 20.85
CA LEU A 200 -0.91 35.52 20.63
C LEU A 200 -0.59 35.95 19.18
N SER A 201 -1.64 36.12 18.37
CA SER A 201 -1.88 37.21 17.39
C SER A 201 -0.92 37.44 16.21
N PHE A 202 -1.30 37.89 15.00
CA PHE A 202 -2.57 38.21 14.32
C PHE A 202 -2.23 38.35 12.80
N ILE A 203 -3.11 37.80 11.93
CA ILE A 203 -3.62 38.28 10.60
C ILE A 203 -2.65 39.11 9.70
N ILE A 204 -2.33 38.78 8.44
CA ILE A 204 -3.15 38.80 7.20
C ILE A 204 -2.38 38.08 6.08
N SER A 205 -2.99 37.12 5.37
CA SER A 205 -3.09 37.09 3.89
C SER A 205 -3.65 35.75 3.37
N LEU A 206 -4.92 35.44 3.64
CA LEU A 206 -5.62 34.36 2.93
C LEU A 206 -7.15 34.47 2.93
N LEU A 207 -7.69 35.69 3.03
CA LEU A 207 -9.11 35.96 2.80
C LEU A 207 -9.48 36.14 1.30
N LYS A 208 -8.54 35.99 0.37
CA LYS A 208 -8.79 36.27 -1.06
C LYS A 208 -8.97 35.07 -1.98
N LEU A 209 -8.74 33.84 -1.52
CA LEU A 209 -8.88 32.66 -2.39
C LEU A 209 -10.06 31.74 -2.04
N GLN A 210 -10.66 31.89 -0.86
CA GLN A 210 -11.79 31.05 -0.44
C GLN A 210 -13.17 31.62 -0.82
N TYR A 211 -13.24 32.89 -1.24
CA TYR A 211 -14.50 33.52 -1.69
C TYR A 211 -14.83 33.26 -3.17
N ILE A 212 -13.86 32.85 -3.99
CA ILE A 212 -14.03 32.73 -5.45
C ILE A 212 -14.48 31.32 -5.89
N LEU A 213 -14.16 30.26 -5.13
CA LEU A 213 -14.49 28.88 -5.54
C LEU A 213 -15.73 28.28 -4.85
N TRP A 214 -16.30 28.95 -3.85
CA TRP A 214 -17.53 28.49 -3.20
C TRP A 214 -18.82 28.83 -3.96
N ASN A 215 -18.78 29.74 -4.94
CA ASN A 215 -19.99 30.32 -5.56
C ASN A 215 -20.39 29.70 -6.91
N LYS A 216 -19.87 28.52 -7.29
CA LYS A 216 -20.12 27.93 -8.63
C LYS A 216 -20.39 26.42 -8.71
N SER A 217 -20.82 25.72 -7.66
CA SER A 217 -21.27 24.31 -7.82
C SER A 217 -22.29 23.87 -6.75
N PRO A 218 -23.42 23.20 -7.12
CA PRO A 218 -24.55 22.98 -6.21
C PRO A 218 -24.56 21.65 -5.43
N ILE A 219 -23.49 20.82 -5.45
CA ILE A 219 -23.52 19.51 -4.79
C ILE A 219 -22.25 19.31 -3.96
N LYS A 220 -22.43 19.10 -2.65
CA LYS A 220 -21.34 18.84 -1.69
C LYS A 220 -21.42 17.39 -1.23
N ALA A 221 -20.39 16.61 -1.52
CA ALA A 221 -20.15 15.32 -0.87
C ALA A 221 -18.62 15.09 -0.76
N PRO A 222 -18.10 14.73 0.43
CA PRO A 222 -16.68 14.38 0.57
C PRO A 222 -16.48 12.87 0.39
N LEU A 223 -15.58 12.48 -0.50
CA LEU A 223 -15.11 11.10 -0.64
C LEU A 223 -13.77 10.96 0.09
N LEU A 224 -13.78 10.15 1.15
CA LEU A 224 -12.63 9.79 1.98
C LEU A 224 -12.04 8.48 1.43
N PHE A 225 -10.74 8.41 1.16
CA PHE A 225 -10.07 7.12 0.93
C PHE A 225 -8.77 7.03 1.75
N PHE A 226 -8.68 5.91 2.47
CA PHE A 226 -7.63 5.51 3.40
C PHE A 226 -6.62 4.61 2.67
N LEU A 227 -5.33 4.73 2.99
CA LEU A 227 -4.41 3.59 2.91
C LEU A 227 -3.50 3.60 4.15
N LYS A 228 -3.35 2.42 4.75
CA LYS A 228 -2.68 2.16 6.03
C LYS A 228 -1.49 1.27 5.71
N MET A 229 -0.28 1.69 6.06
CA MET A 229 0.92 0.86 5.97
C MET A 229 1.43 0.47 7.36
N LEU A 230 1.75 -0.81 7.48
CA LEU A 230 2.25 -1.48 8.67
C LEU A 230 3.72 -1.80 8.40
N PHE A 231 4.64 -1.27 9.21
CA PHE A 231 6.04 -1.73 9.21
C PHE A 231 6.27 -2.59 10.44
N ILE A 232 6.73 -3.82 10.20
CA ILE A 232 7.37 -4.69 11.18
C ILE A 232 8.85 -4.71 10.79
N HIS A 233 9.75 -4.43 11.73
CA HIS A 233 11.09 -4.99 11.65
C HIS A 233 11.55 -5.48 13.02
N GLU A 234 12.06 -6.72 12.97
CA GLU A 234 12.71 -7.52 13.98
C GLU A 234 13.81 -6.80 14.76
N ARG A 235 13.88 -7.14 16.05
CA ARG A 235 14.98 -6.84 16.95
C ARG A 235 16.05 -7.92 16.85
N HIS A 236 17.31 -7.50 16.84
CA HIS A 236 18.41 -8.22 17.46
C HIS A 236 19.22 -7.21 18.29
N THR A 237 19.11 -7.30 19.63
CA THR A 237 20.21 -7.62 20.59
C THR A 237 21.41 -6.67 20.49
N GLU A 238 21.78 -5.90 21.52
CA GLU A 238 22.27 -6.38 22.81
C GLU A 238 22.22 -5.33 23.97
N ARG A 239 22.05 -5.87 25.20
CA ARG A 239 22.69 -5.55 26.51
C ARG A 239 22.82 -4.07 26.96
N GLY A 240 22.44 -3.68 28.19
CA GLY A 240 21.95 -4.39 29.37
C GLY A 240 21.80 -3.41 30.55
N ARG A 241 21.02 -3.80 31.57
CA ARG A 241 21.22 -3.36 32.96
C ARG A 241 20.43 -4.27 33.90
N ASP A 242 21.17 -4.86 34.83
CA ASP A 242 20.75 -5.76 35.90
C ASP A 242 19.79 -5.12 36.89
N ILE A 243 18.79 -5.89 37.38
CA ILE A 243 18.44 -5.97 38.81
C ILE A 243 18.02 -7.42 39.11
N GLY A 244 18.64 -8.01 40.15
CA GLY A 244 18.68 -9.45 40.43
C GLY A 244 17.42 -10.10 41.04
N GLY A 245 17.39 -11.43 40.95
CA GLY A 245 16.41 -12.30 41.61
C GLY A 245 16.63 -13.79 41.33
N ARG A 246 17.40 -14.44 42.20
CA ARG A 246 17.53 -15.90 42.51
C ARG A 246 17.48 -16.95 41.38
N ARG A 247 18.62 -17.65 41.22
CA ARG A 247 18.82 -18.86 40.41
C ARG A 247 18.31 -20.12 41.11
N SER A 248 17.54 -20.95 40.39
CA SER A 248 17.51 -22.40 40.54
C SER A 248 17.79 -23.04 39.17
N ARG A 249 18.81 -23.90 39.09
CA ARG A 249 19.28 -24.54 37.85
C ARG A 249 18.38 -25.72 37.48
N LEU A 250 18.01 -25.83 36.20
CA LEU A 250 17.58 -27.07 35.54
C LEU A 250 18.30 -27.19 34.17
N PRO A 251 18.61 -28.40 33.70
CA PRO A 251 19.56 -28.63 32.61
C PRO A 251 18.93 -28.40 31.22
N ALA A 252 19.80 -28.09 30.25
CA ALA A 252 19.45 -27.79 28.87
C ALA A 252 18.73 -28.96 28.17
N GLY A 253 17.56 -28.67 27.61
CA GLY A 253 16.73 -29.60 26.83
C GLY A 253 16.11 -28.86 25.64
N ARG A 254 16.02 -29.57 24.51
CA ARG A 254 15.77 -29.14 23.12
C ARG A 254 14.48 -28.30 22.92
N PRO A 255 14.43 -27.41 21.91
CA PRO A 255 13.24 -26.62 21.61
C PRO A 255 12.09 -27.46 21.02
N ILE A 256 10.87 -27.07 21.40
CA ILE A 256 9.54 -27.69 21.25
C ILE A 256 9.03 -27.83 19.78
N TRP A 257 9.90 -27.74 18.78
CA TRP A 257 9.49 -27.83 17.36
C TRP A 257 9.39 -29.27 16.83
N ASP A 258 9.89 -30.27 17.57
CA ASP A 258 9.92 -31.68 17.12
C ASP A 258 8.69 -32.50 17.57
N SER A 259 7.58 -31.87 17.97
CA SER A 259 6.40 -32.58 18.52
C SER A 259 5.12 -32.44 17.69
N ILE A 260 5.22 -31.99 16.43
CA ILE A 260 4.07 -31.91 15.52
C ILE A 260 4.37 -32.75 14.26
N PRO A 261 3.78 -33.95 14.11
CA PRO A 261 3.93 -34.73 12.89
C PRO A 261 3.14 -34.10 11.75
N GLY A 262 3.77 -33.86 10.58
CA GLY A 262 3.06 -33.54 9.32
C GLY A 262 3.48 -32.29 8.55
N LEU A 263 4.60 -31.63 8.87
CA LEU A 263 5.00 -30.37 8.23
C LEU A 263 6.38 -30.40 7.55
N GLN A 264 6.88 -31.58 7.16
CA GLN A 264 8.22 -31.72 6.55
C GLN A 264 8.22 -32.07 5.04
N ASP A 265 7.08 -32.36 4.42
CA ASP A 265 7.08 -32.86 3.03
C ASP A 265 6.82 -31.79 1.94
N HIS A 266 6.56 -30.53 2.32
CA HIS A 266 6.22 -29.49 1.33
C HIS A 266 7.41 -28.65 0.83
N ASP A 267 8.52 -28.60 1.58
CA ASP A 267 9.67 -27.73 1.26
C ASP A 267 10.81 -28.43 0.48
N LEU A 268 10.77 -29.76 0.37
CA LEU A 268 11.78 -30.53 -0.39
C LEU A 268 11.47 -30.59 -1.90
N ASN A 269 10.20 -30.48 -2.31
CA ASN A 269 9.80 -30.59 -3.72
C ASN A 269 10.05 -29.32 -4.55
N GLN A 270 10.24 -28.15 -3.94
CA GLN A 270 10.56 -26.92 -4.69
C GLN A 270 12.05 -26.74 -4.98
N ARG A 271 12.94 -27.47 -4.30
CA ARG A 271 14.41 -27.37 -4.52
C ARG A 271 14.97 -28.39 -5.51
N GLN A 272 14.20 -29.39 -5.94
CA GLN A 272 14.66 -30.39 -6.92
C GLN A 272 14.21 -30.12 -8.36
N MET A 273 13.33 -29.14 -8.63
CA MET A 273 12.87 -28.84 -10.00
C MET A 273 13.68 -27.76 -10.74
N LEU A 274 14.83 -27.33 -10.21
CA LEU A 274 15.68 -26.27 -10.80
C LEU A 274 16.99 -26.77 -11.41
N ASN A 275 17.18 -28.09 -11.53
CA ASN A 275 18.26 -28.65 -12.33
C ASN A 275 17.67 -29.63 -13.33
N HIS A 276 17.19 -29.12 -14.46
CA HIS A 276 17.28 -29.72 -15.80
C HIS A 276 16.84 -28.73 -16.88
#